data_AF-A0A6B3M080-F1
#
_entry.id   AF-A0A6B3M080-F1
#
_cell.length_a   1.000
_cell.length_b   1.000
_cell.length_c   1.000
_cell.angle_alpha   90.00
_cell.angle_beta   90.00
_cell.angle_gamma   90.00
#
_symmetry.space_group_name_H-M   'P 1'
#
loop_
_entity.id
_entity.type
_entity.pdbx_description
1 polymer ?
#
loop_
_entity_poly.entity_id
_entity_poly.type
_entity_poly.pdbx_seq_one_letter_code
_entity_poly.pdbx_strand_id
1 'polypeptide(L)'
;MKLKALLLVVPLLLNSCYSYTPQRSVNTSQSQDQIQLKEQMDSWIGATKHQLLLKWGTPAVTTSDGNGGEIIKFEKLKRAYLQTMGGYITVVHNYSFYVGEDNMIYHWKYDRNQRQGM
;
A
#
# COMPACT_ATOMS: atom_id res chain seq x y z
N MET A 1 58.54 -19.67 -49.36
CA MET A 1 57.64 -19.82 -48.20
C MET A 1 58.03 -18.81 -47.13
N LYS A 2 57.15 -17.87 -46.78
CA LYS A 2 56.83 -17.47 -45.40
C LYS A 2 55.78 -16.34 -45.41
N LEU A 3 54.70 -16.69 -44.72
CA LEU A 3 53.45 -16.00 -44.43
C LEU A 3 53.64 -14.57 -43.88
N LYS A 4 52.79 -13.62 -44.28
CA LYS A 4 52.44 -12.47 -43.43
C LYS A 4 50.92 -12.40 -43.30
N ALA A 5 50.47 -12.71 -42.09
CA ALA A 5 49.08 -12.74 -41.69
C ALA A 5 48.50 -11.32 -41.63
N LEU A 6 47.28 -11.22 -42.13
CA LEU A 6 46.42 -10.05 -42.13
C LEU A 6 45.88 -9.81 -40.71
N LEU A 7 46.20 -8.67 -40.10
CA LEU A 7 45.65 -8.25 -38.81
C LEU A 7 44.52 -7.23 -39.06
N LEU A 8 43.28 -7.69 -38.94
CA LEU A 8 42.08 -6.87 -38.85
C LEU A 8 41.98 -6.32 -37.43
N VAL A 9 42.02 -4.99 -37.27
CA VAL A 9 41.72 -4.31 -36.00
C VAL A 9 40.36 -3.62 -36.12
N VAL A 10 39.43 -4.09 -35.29
CA VAL A 10 38.03 -3.69 -35.18
C VAL A 10 37.91 -2.32 -34.49
N PRO A 11 37.03 -1.40 -34.95
CA PRO A 11 36.83 -0.11 -34.29
C PRO A 11 35.91 -0.24 -33.06
N LEU A 12 36.41 0.21 -31.90
CA LEU A 12 35.64 0.37 -30.66
C LEU A 12 34.71 1.59 -30.77
N LEU A 13 33.40 1.37 -30.80
CA LEU A 13 32.36 2.39 -30.64
C LEU A 13 32.05 2.56 -29.15
N LEU A 14 32.51 3.65 -28.54
CA LEU A 14 32.08 4.08 -27.20
C LEU A 14 30.88 5.02 -27.32
N ASN A 15 29.67 4.45 -27.37
CA ASN A 15 28.44 5.18 -27.10
C ASN A 15 28.31 5.35 -25.57
N SER A 16 28.53 6.56 -25.07
CA SER A 16 28.17 6.93 -23.69
C SER A 16 26.69 7.32 -23.65
N CYS A 17 25.82 6.33 -23.39
CA CYS A 17 24.43 6.59 -23.06
C CYS A 17 24.33 7.14 -21.63
N TYR A 18 24.45 8.46 -21.46
CA TYR A 18 24.02 9.12 -20.24
C TYR A 18 22.49 9.05 -20.18
N SER A 19 21.97 8.08 -19.44
CA SER A 19 20.56 8.04 -19.09
C SER A 19 20.33 9.00 -17.92
N TYR A 20 19.95 10.24 -18.22
CA TYR A 20 19.41 11.18 -17.24
C TYR A 20 18.07 10.62 -16.75
N THR A 21 18.05 10.07 -15.53
CA THR A 21 16.80 9.72 -14.85
C THR A 21 16.26 10.98 -14.19
N PRO A 22 15.05 11.47 -14.53
CA PRO A 22 14.44 12.56 -13.79
C PRO A 22 14.12 12.05 -12.38
N GLN A 23 14.70 12.68 -11.35
CA GLN A 23 14.28 12.45 -9.97
C GLN A 23 12.86 12.98 -9.80
N ARG A 24 11.90 12.05 -9.73
CA ARG A 24 10.52 12.33 -9.33
C ARG A 24 10.55 12.78 -7.87
N SER A 25 10.28 14.06 -7.62
CA SER A 25 10.07 14.56 -6.26
C SER A 25 8.85 13.85 -5.67
N VAL A 26 9.12 12.86 -4.83
CA VAL A 26 8.09 12.22 -4.01
C VAL A 26 7.66 13.27 -2.98
N ASN A 27 6.40 13.69 -3.02
CA ASN A 27 5.80 14.48 -1.94
C ASN A 27 5.88 13.64 -0.65
N THR A 28 6.90 13.88 0.16
CA THR A 28 7.33 12.97 1.24
C THR A 28 6.28 12.78 2.33
N SER A 29 5.45 13.79 2.62
CA SER A 29 4.44 13.70 3.69
C SER A 29 3.34 12.66 3.41
N GLN A 30 2.76 12.66 2.21
CA GLN A 30 1.71 11.69 1.84
C GLN A 30 2.26 10.26 1.74
N SER A 31 3.53 10.08 1.38
CA SER A 31 4.18 8.78 1.37
C SER A 31 4.44 8.23 2.78
N GLN A 32 4.80 9.09 3.73
CA GLN A 32 5.11 8.67 5.11
C GLN A 32 3.87 8.16 5.84
N ASP A 33 2.72 8.85 5.70
CA ASP A 33 1.46 8.39 6.28
C ASP A 33 1.01 7.02 5.73
N GLN A 34 1.26 6.77 4.44
CA GLN A 34 0.95 5.48 3.82
C GLN A 34 1.88 4.36 4.31
N ILE A 35 3.17 4.67 4.50
CA ILE A 35 4.14 3.72 5.07
C ILE A 35 3.76 3.38 6.50
N GLN A 36 3.51 4.38 7.36
CA GLN A 36 3.11 4.15 8.75
C GLN A 36 1.81 3.36 8.85
N LEU A 37 0.81 3.70 8.02
CA LEU A 37 -0.42 2.91 7.95
C LEU A 37 -0.13 1.47 7.57
N LYS A 38 0.68 1.25 6.52
CA LYS A 38 1.03 -0.08 6.06
C LYS A 38 1.73 -0.88 7.16
N GLU A 39 2.74 -0.31 7.82
CA GLU A 39 3.46 -0.97 8.91
C GLU A 39 2.53 -1.34 10.08
N GLN A 40 1.65 -0.40 10.48
CA GLN A 40 0.65 -0.65 11.53
C GLN A 40 -0.35 -1.73 11.14
N MET A 41 -0.73 -1.83 9.87
CA MET A 41 -1.68 -2.85 9.42
C MET A 41 -0.99 -4.20 9.20
N ASP A 42 0.25 -4.21 8.71
CA ASP A 42 1.05 -5.42 8.54
C ASP A 42 1.36 -6.09 9.88
N SER A 43 1.46 -5.33 10.99
CA SER A 43 1.62 -5.91 12.32
C SER A 43 0.43 -6.75 12.79
N TRP A 44 -0.71 -6.69 12.11
CA TRP A 44 -1.86 -7.55 12.39
C TRP A 44 -1.81 -8.89 11.67
N ILE A 45 -0.95 -9.06 10.66
CA ILE A 45 -0.82 -10.35 9.97
C ILE A 45 -0.30 -11.41 10.96
N GLY A 46 -1.01 -12.52 11.05
CA GLY A 46 -0.75 -13.58 12.02
C GLY A 46 -1.24 -13.27 13.44
N ALA A 47 -1.93 -12.15 13.69
CA ALA A 47 -2.66 -11.95 14.93
C ALA A 47 -4.00 -12.70 14.88
N THR A 48 -4.52 -13.06 16.06
CA THR A 48 -5.82 -13.72 16.15
C THR A 48 -6.98 -12.73 16.01
N LYS A 49 -8.13 -13.20 15.52
CA LYS A 49 -9.40 -12.47 15.57
C LYS A 49 -9.70 -11.93 16.97
N HIS A 50 -9.41 -12.71 18.01
CA HIS A 50 -9.64 -12.29 19.39
C HIS A 50 -8.79 -11.07 19.78
N GLN A 51 -7.50 -11.07 19.45
CA GLN A 51 -6.60 -9.92 19.69
C GLN A 51 -7.08 -8.67 18.94
N LEU A 52 -7.54 -8.84 17.70
CA LEU A 52 -8.09 -7.75 16.90
C LEU A 52 -9.31 -7.12 17.57
N LEU A 53 -10.28 -7.95 17.98
CA LEU A 53 -11.51 -7.48 18.63
C LEU A 53 -11.25 -6.84 20.00
N LEU A 54 -10.29 -7.35 20.78
CA LEU A 54 -9.89 -6.72 22.03
C LEU A 54 -9.31 -5.32 21.81
N LYS A 55 -8.56 -5.11 20.72
CA LYS A 55 -7.90 -3.84 20.45
C LYS A 55 -8.77 -2.82 19.71
N TRP A 56 -9.59 -3.29 18.78
CA TRP A 56 -10.40 -2.43 17.90
C TRP A 56 -11.86 -2.32 18.34
N GLY A 57 -12.33 -3.21 19.20
CA GLY A 57 -13.70 -3.25 19.68
C GLY A 57 -14.65 -3.95 18.71
N THR A 58 -15.91 -3.54 18.73
CA THR A 58 -16.97 -4.13 17.91
C THR A 58 -16.81 -3.72 16.45
N PRO A 59 -16.84 -4.67 15.50
CA PRO A 59 -16.78 -4.35 14.08
C PRO A 59 -18.09 -3.75 13.59
N ALA A 60 -18.01 -2.96 12.52
CA ALA A 60 -19.18 -2.45 11.81
C ALA A 60 -19.87 -3.58 11.02
N VAL A 61 -19.10 -4.48 10.43
CA VAL A 61 -19.59 -5.62 9.65
C VAL A 61 -18.69 -6.84 9.85
N THR A 62 -19.31 -8.01 9.95
CA THR A 62 -18.65 -9.30 9.82
C THR A 62 -19.39 -10.11 8.76
N THR A 63 -18.67 -10.63 7.77
CA THR A 63 -19.24 -11.43 6.67
C THR A 63 -18.28 -12.56 6.30
N SER A 64 -18.76 -13.63 5.66
CA SER A 64 -17.88 -14.66 5.11
C SER A 64 -17.03 -14.10 3.96
N ASP A 65 -15.80 -14.63 3.80
CA ASP A 65 -14.97 -14.39 2.62
C ASP A 65 -15.26 -15.35 1.44
N GLY A 66 -16.17 -16.31 1.63
CA GLY A 66 -16.56 -17.31 0.63
C GLY A 66 -15.74 -18.59 0.64
N ASN A 67 -14.64 -18.66 1.40
CA ASN A 67 -13.72 -19.80 1.48
C ASN A 67 -13.55 -20.32 2.92
N GLY A 68 -14.62 -20.25 3.72
CA GLY A 68 -14.62 -20.68 5.13
C GLY A 68 -14.03 -19.66 6.11
N GLY A 69 -13.40 -18.59 5.61
CA GLY A 69 -12.95 -17.47 6.41
C GLY A 69 -14.00 -16.37 6.56
N GLU A 70 -13.55 -15.26 7.15
CA GLU A 70 -14.37 -14.09 7.46
C GLU A 70 -13.66 -12.79 7.09
N ILE A 71 -14.46 -11.77 6.79
CA ILE A 71 -14.03 -10.39 6.60
C ILE A 71 -14.64 -9.57 7.74
N ILE A 72 -13.79 -8.96 8.55
CA ILE A 72 -14.15 -8.09 9.66
C ILE A 72 -13.85 -6.64 9.28
N LYS A 73 -14.87 -5.78 9.27
CA LYS A 73 -14.76 -4.38 8.85
C LYS A 73 -14.92 -3.42 10.02
N PHE A 74 -14.05 -2.42 10.09
CA PHE A 74 -14.13 -1.30 11.00
C PHE A 74 -14.22 0.02 10.25
N GLU A 75 -15.04 0.94 10.76
CA GLU A 75 -15.20 2.28 10.21
C GLU A 75 -14.70 3.32 11.21
N LYS A 76 -13.90 4.27 10.75
CA LYS A 76 -13.44 5.42 11.55
C LYS A 76 -13.71 6.73 10.82
N LEU A 77 -14.37 7.66 11.47
CA LEU A 77 -14.59 9.01 10.95
C LEU A 77 -13.36 9.87 11.25
N LYS A 78 -12.79 10.53 10.23
CA LYS A 78 -11.72 11.51 10.40
C LYS A 78 -12.07 12.81 9.70
N ARG A 79 -11.62 13.93 10.26
CA ARG A 79 -11.71 15.24 9.61
C ARG A 79 -10.53 15.42 8.67
N ALA A 80 -10.80 15.87 7.45
CA ALA A 80 -9.77 16.23 6.47
C ALA A 80 -10.01 17.68 6.02
N TYR A 81 -8.95 18.47 5.92
CA TYR A 81 -9.03 19.81 5.37
C TYR A 81 -8.93 19.76 3.85
N LEU A 82 -9.91 20.31 3.14
CA LEU A 82 -9.96 20.42 1.69
C LEU A 82 -9.68 21.87 1.30
N GLN A 83 -8.48 22.12 0.81
CA GLN A 83 -8.06 23.47 0.41
C GLN A 83 -8.94 24.05 -0.71
N THR A 84 -9.45 23.20 -1.61
CA THR A 84 -10.35 23.61 -2.70
C THR A 84 -11.71 24.14 -2.22
N MET A 85 -12.16 23.73 -1.03
CA MET A 85 -13.42 24.17 -0.43
C MET A 85 -13.21 25.16 0.73
N GLY A 86 -11.96 25.45 1.10
CA GLY A 86 -11.63 26.29 2.24
C GLY A 86 -12.18 25.77 3.59
N GLY A 87 -12.35 24.45 3.73
CA GLY A 87 -13.09 23.88 4.85
C GLY A 87 -12.71 22.45 5.22
N TYR A 88 -13.32 21.94 6.29
CA TYR A 88 -13.15 20.57 6.73
C TYR A 88 -14.29 19.68 6.25
N ILE A 89 -13.95 18.50 5.74
CA ILE A 89 -14.90 17.43 5.45
C ILE A 89 -14.71 16.26 6.42
N THR A 90 -15.73 15.42 6.51
CA THR A 90 -15.66 14.15 7.23
C THR A 90 -15.41 13.02 6.23
N VAL A 91 -14.30 12.30 6.41
CA VAL A 91 -13.92 11.15 5.60
C VAL A 91 -14.15 9.87 6.40
N VAL A 92 -14.73 8.86 5.77
CA VAL A 92 -14.88 7.52 6.34
C VAL A 92 -13.67 6.69 5.95
N HIS A 93 -12.97 6.17 6.96
CA HIS A 93 -11.86 5.24 6.81
C HIS A 93 -12.36 3.83 7.10
N ASN A 94 -12.27 2.97 6.09
CA ASN A 94 -12.66 1.57 6.18
C ASN A 94 -11.42 0.70 6.32
N TYR A 95 -11.42 -0.17 7.32
CA TYR A 95 -10.38 -1.16 7.57
C TYR A 95 -11.02 -2.53 7.50
N SER A 96 -10.62 -3.37 6.55
CA SER A 96 -11.07 -4.75 6.43
C SER A 96 -9.94 -5.69 6.79
N PHE A 97 -10.20 -6.61 7.71
CA PHE A 97 -9.28 -7.69 8.08
C PHE A 97 -9.87 -9.01 7.61
N TYR A 98 -9.06 -9.80 6.92
CA TYR A 98 -9.43 -11.11 6.40
C TYR A 98 -8.87 -12.16 7.36
N VAL A 99 -9.75 -13.00 7.88
CA VAL A 99 -9.50 -13.98 8.91
C VAL A 99 -9.73 -15.37 8.33
N GLY A 100 -8.74 -16.26 8.45
CA GLY A 100 -8.85 -17.64 8.00
C GLY A 100 -9.69 -18.50 8.94
N GLU A 101 -9.95 -19.75 8.56
CA GLU A 101 -10.62 -20.75 9.40
C GLU A 101 -9.88 -21.00 10.73
N ASP A 102 -8.57 -20.78 10.75
CA ASP A 102 -7.69 -20.86 11.92
C ASP A 102 -7.82 -19.66 12.88
N ASN A 103 -8.74 -18.72 12.59
CA ASN A 103 -8.94 -17.46 13.30
C ASN A 103 -7.74 -16.50 13.25
N MET A 104 -6.85 -16.66 12.27
CA MET A 104 -5.68 -15.81 12.07
C MET A 104 -5.90 -14.81 10.94
N ILE A 105 -5.41 -13.59 11.12
CA ILE A 105 -5.48 -12.57 10.07
C ILE A 105 -4.41 -12.88 9.02
N TYR A 106 -4.83 -13.08 7.77
CA TYR A 106 -3.93 -13.35 6.65
C TYR A 106 -3.82 -12.19 5.67
N HIS A 107 -4.78 -11.25 5.68
CA HIS A 107 -4.76 -10.09 4.80
C HIS A 107 -5.51 -8.90 5.41
N TRP A 108 -5.21 -7.70 4.93
CA TRP A 108 -5.93 -6.48 5.27
C TRP A 108 -6.14 -5.58 4.05
N LYS A 109 -7.22 -4.81 4.07
CA LYS A 109 -7.53 -3.80 3.05
C LYS A 109 -7.96 -2.50 3.72
N TYR A 110 -7.56 -1.38 3.12
CA TYR A 110 -7.94 -0.05 3.57
C TYR A 110 -8.52 0.76 2.42
N ASP A 111 -9.68 1.37 2.65
CA ASP A 111 -10.35 2.24 1.71
C ASP A 111 -10.75 3.55 2.39
N ARG A 112 -10.65 4.67 1.65
CA ARG A 112 -11.18 5.97 2.10
C ARG A 112 -12.37 6.35 1.24
N ASN A 113 -13.54 6.38 1.86
CA ASN A 113 -14.75 6.88 1.21
C ASN A 113 -14.98 8.32 1.69
N GLN A 114 -15.00 9.26 0.76
CA GLN A 114 -15.46 10.61 1.07
C GLN A 114 -16.97 10.55 1.31
N ARG A 115 -17.43 10.94 2.50
CA ARG A 115 -18.81 11.41 2.63
C ARG A 115 -18.78 12.87 2.22
N GLN A 116 -19.28 13.16 1.02
CA GLN A 116 -19.67 14.54 0.70
C GLN A 116 -20.83 14.89 1.64
N GLY A 117 -20.53 15.64 2.70
CA GLY A 117 -21.57 16.35 3.44
C GLY A 117 -22.02 17.51 2.57
N MET A 118 -23.33 17.56 2.32
CA MET A 118 -24.01 18.70 1.68
C MET A 118 -23.87 19.97 2.54
#